data_AF-A0A2S3GUE3-F1
#
_entry.id   AF-A0A2S3GUE3-F1
#
_cell.length_a   1.000
_cell.length_b   1.000
_cell.length_c   1.000
_cell.angle_alpha   90.00
_cell.angle_beta   90.00
_cell.angle_gamma   90.00
#
_symmetry.space_group_name_H-M   'P 1'
#
loop_
_entity.id
_entity.type
_entity.pdbx_description
1 polymer ?
#
loop_
_entity_poly.entity_id
_entity_poly.type
_entity_poly.pdbx_seq_one_letter_code
_entity_poly.pdbx_strand_id
1 'polypeptide(L)'
;MEAAGTCEITRLPEELLSAALALTTPRDACSAAVVSRDLRAAADSDAVWSRFVPHDLPSLADGEFCDPAPASAKGRFLRLSDSHRPLLLADGLMSMWLDRETGAKCYMLSARSLHISWGDTPEYWRWIPLPDSCRVSEGAELRFVCWLEIRGRIHSKMLSQDTTYAAYIVFRLGDKTYGLDYPAQEASITVAESTSTRKVCLQSSVNEDEDWAGFGDPLSRRYHRACCGHLVFPGKRSDGWMELKLGELYVKDCDTGEVCMNLMETKVCGPKGGLLVQGIEIRPKKGLLASSSAMSKSKHQAGGEEQAATTTSTVACEIVRLPQELLMKVLSHITPQDAARAAAVSQAFRAILDSDAFWTRFVTSVHNLLLFHYNGQTLSQKEMFLCLSDRPILSVTRRMSMWLDRQTGAKCYMLSARALNIAWSRKPQHWRWIIHCTDRSFSQAAELLSVCWFEIRGKIDSEMLSLNSTYAAFLVFKLDDESAHRRDFPVLKASVSIGGCKSTRQVSLHGSDGDEDGLPSHPQQRADGWMELELGEFYNKQGNDGEVCIRLSETAELNNKKGLIVYGMEIRPKK
;
A
#
# COMPACT_ATOMS: atom_id res chain seq x y z
N MET A 1 -79.50 2.75 17.23
CA MET A 1 -78.73 2.68 15.97
C MET A 1 -77.32 3.10 16.30
N GLU A 2 -76.38 2.17 16.32
CA GLU A 2 -74.94 2.46 16.22
C GLU A 2 -74.25 1.14 15.89
N ALA A 3 -73.79 1.01 14.65
CA ALA A 3 -73.01 -0.16 14.23
C ALA A 3 -71.54 0.14 14.51
N ALA A 4 -70.92 -0.65 15.39
CA ALA A 4 -69.49 -0.52 15.64
C ALA A 4 -68.73 -0.71 14.31
N GLY A 5 -67.87 0.25 13.96
CA GLY A 5 -67.17 0.29 12.68
C GLY A 5 -66.17 -0.86 12.54
N THR A 6 -66.61 -1.99 11.98
CA THR A 6 -65.73 -3.10 11.60
C THR A 6 -64.71 -2.59 10.58
N CYS A 7 -63.41 -2.66 10.92
CA CYS A 7 -62.35 -2.16 10.05
C CYS A 7 -62.40 -2.85 8.69
N GLU A 8 -62.61 -2.10 7.60
CA GLU A 8 -62.87 -2.71 6.29
C GLU A 8 -61.71 -3.52 5.74
N ILE A 9 -60.48 -3.27 6.22
CA ILE A 9 -59.30 -4.05 5.83
C ILE A 9 -59.39 -5.52 6.26
N THR A 10 -60.14 -5.85 7.33
CA THR A 10 -60.35 -7.24 7.76
C THR A 10 -61.47 -7.95 6.99
N ARG A 11 -62.00 -7.33 5.92
CA ARG A 11 -62.85 -8.00 4.92
C ARG A 11 -62.06 -8.50 3.71
N LEU A 12 -60.76 -8.20 3.62
CA LEU A 12 -59.89 -8.73 2.57
C LEU A 12 -59.52 -10.20 2.85
N PRO A 13 -59.43 -11.06 1.82
CA PRO A 13 -58.88 -12.40 1.96
C PRO A 13 -57.48 -12.41 2.58
N GLU A 14 -57.19 -13.43 3.38
CA GLU A 14 -55.89 -13.63 4.04
C GLU A 14 -54.72 -13.63 3.05
N GLU A 15 -54.93 -14.11 1.82
CA GLU A 15 -53.96 -14.09 0.73
C GLU A 15 -53.53 -12.66 0.35
N LEU A 16 -54.47 -11.71 0.27
CA LEU A 16 -54.18 -10.31 -0.06
C LEU A 16 -53.53 -9.58 1.12
N LEU A 17 -53.95 -9.88 2.35
CA LEU A 17 -53.30 -9.36 3.56
C LEU A 17 -51.86 -9.87 3.66
N SER A 18 -51.64 -11.17 3.41
CA SER A 18 -50.30 -11.78 3.41
C SER A 18 -49.43 -11.22 2.29
N ALA A 19 -49.97 -11.06 1.07
CA ALA A 19 -49.24 -10.47 -0.05
C ALA A 19 -48.84 -9.00 0.22
N ALA A 20 -49.70 -8.22 0.88
CA ALA A 20 -49.38 -6.85 1.30
C ALA A 20 -48.32 -6.82 2.41
N LEU A 21 -48.47 -7.63 3.45
CA LEU A 21 -47.52 -7.70 4.58
C LEU A 21 -46.15 -8.20 4.15
N ALA A 22 -46.07 -9.13 3.18
CA ALA A 22 -44.83 -9.62 2.60
C ALA A 22 -44.04 -8.56 1.80
N LEU A 23 -44.62 -7.38 1.54
CA LEU A 23 -43.97 -6.20 0.96
C LEU A 23 -43.57 -5.13 2.01
N THR A 24 -43.83 -5.39 3.29
CA THR A 24 -43.44 -4.51 4.42
C THR A 24 -42.17 -5.02 5.12
N THR A 25 -41.76 -4.43 6.25
CA THR A 25 -40.65 -4.97 7.05
C THR A 25 -41.12 -6.05 8.04
N PRO A 26 -40.23 -6.92 8.54
CA PRO A 26 -40.51 -7.82 9.67
C PRO A 26 -41.12 -7.13 10.88
N ARG A 27 -40.70 -5.89 11.16
CA ARG A 27 -41.25 -5.04 12.23
C ARG A 27 -42.69 -4.61 11.96
N ASP A 28 -43.03 -4.26 10.72
CA ASP A 28 -44.38 -3.82 10.34
C ASP A 28 -45.36 -5.00 10.37
N ALA A 29 -44.96 -6.17 9.88
CA ALA A 29 -45.74 -7.41 10.00
C ALA A 29 -46.02 -7.77 11.46
N CYS A 30 -45.00 -7.72 12.33
CA CYS A 30 -45.18 -7.92 13.77
C CYS A 30 -46.10 -6.87 14.42
N SER A 31 -46.13 -5.64 13.89
CA SER A 31 -47.02 -4.57 14.36
C SER A 31 -48.47 -4.78 13.92
N ALA A 32 -48.68 -5.17 12.66
CA ALA A 32 -49.99 -5.53 12.11
C ALA A 32 -50.63 -6.72 12.86
N ALA A 33 -49.81 -7.70 13.27
CA ALA A 33 -50.24 -8.84 14.07
C ALA A 33 -50.85 -8.47 15.44
N VAL A 34 -50.64 -7.25 15.93
CA VAL A 34 -51.27 -6.76 17.18
C VAL A 34 -52.69 -6.23 16.92
N VAL A 35 -52.99 -5.75 15.70
CA VAL A 35 -54.19 -4.97 15.36
C VAL A 35 -55.47 -5.82 15.27
N SER A 36 -55.43 -6.99 14.62
CA SER A 36 -56.58 -7.91 14.55
C SER A 36 -56.15 -9.38 14.59
N ARG A 37 -57.11 -10.31 14.68
CA ARG A 37 -56.84 -11.76 14.59
C ARG A 37 -56.48 -12.18 13.16
N ASP A 38 -57.11 -11.57 12.18
CA ASP A 38 -56.98 -11.88 10.75
C ASP A 38 -55.65 -11.35 10.21
N LEU A 39 -55.26 -10.14 10.63
CA LEU A 39 -53.92 -9.60 10.40
C LEU A 39 -52.84 -10.41 11.11
N ARG A 40 -53.14 -11.06 12.26
CA ARG A 40 -52.20 -11.97 12.93
C ARG A 40 -52.00 -13.27 12.17
N ALA A 41 -53.08 -13.88 11.66
CA ALA A 41 -52.97 -15.08 10.81
C ALA A 41 -52.12 -14.79 9.56
N ALA A 42 -52.46 -13.73 8.82
CA ALA A 42 -51.70 -13.28 7.67
C ALA A 42 -50.22 -12.97 8.00
N ALA A 43 -49.96 -12.22 9.08
CA ALA A 43 -48.60 -11.85 9.51
C ALA A 43 -47.77 -13.02 10.05
N ASP A 44 -48.41 -14.09 10.56
CA ASP A 44 -47.73 -15.30 11.04
C ASP A 44 -47.55 -16.35 9.93
N SER A 45 -48.13 -16.13 8.75
CA SER A 45 -48.04 -17.05 7.60
C SER A 45 -46.62 -17.12 7.02
N ASP A 46 -46.21 -18.31 6.60
CA ASP A 46 -44.91 -18.50 5.93
C ASP A 46 -44.85 -17.86 4.53
N ALA A 47 -45.97 -17.47 3.95
CA ALA A 47 -46.01 -16.65 2.73
C ALA A 47 -45.42 -15.24 2.96
N VAL A 48 -45.55 -14.71 4.17
CA VAL A 48 -44.89 -13.46 4.60
C VAL A 48 -43.41 -13.73 4.93
N TRP A 49 -43.13 -14.66 5.85
CA TRP A 49 -41.77 -14.85 6.36
C TRP A 49 -40.78 -15.46 5.35
N SER A 50 -41.26 -16.20 4.34
CA SER A 50 -40.40 -16.68 3.25
C SER A 50 -39.84 -15.55 2.37
N ARG A 51 -40.50 -14.38 2.34
CA ARG A 51 -40.07 -13.19 1.60
C ARG A 51 -39.14 -12.28 2.42
N PHE A 52 -39.16 -12.40 3.75
CA PHE A 52 -38.26 -11.69 4.66
C PHE A 52 -36.90 -12.39 4.86
N VAL A 53 -36.78 -13.67 4.50
CA VAL A 53 -35.48 -14.37 4.52
C VAL A 53 -34.86 -14.30 3.12
N PRO A 54 -33.66 -13.72 2.94
CA PRO A 54 -33.01 -13.64 1.64
C PRO A 54 -32.86 -15.02 0.96
N HIS A 55 -33.09 -15.07 -0.35
CA HIS A 55 -32.85 -16.27 -1.16
C HIS A 55 -31.36 -16.46 -1.51
N ASP A 56 -30.58 -15.38 -1.45
CA ASP A 56 -29.16 -15.28 -1.79
C ASP A 56 -28.27 -15.24 -0.54
N LEU A 57 -28.47 -16.21 0.37
CA LEU A 57 -27.58 -16.41 1.51
C LEU A 57 -26.21 -16.96 1.02
N PRO A 58 -25.08 -16.42 1.52
CA PRO A 58 -23.75 -16.94 1.21
C PRO A 58 -23.54 -18.34 1.82
N SER A 59 -22.57 -19.08 1.29
CA SER A 59 -22.16 -20.38 1.81
C SER A 59 -21.74 -20.28 3.28
N LEU A 60 -22.42 -21.05 4.13
CA LEU A 60 -22.13 -21.15 5.56
C LEU A 60 -21.13 -22.28 5.85
N ALA A 61 -20.55 -22.26 7.04
CA ALA A 61 -19.75 -23.37 7.55
C ALA A 61 -20.62 -24.60 7.87
N ASP A 62 -20.02 -25.79 7.77
CA ASP A 62 -20.69 -27.05 8.08
C ASP A 62 -21.27 -27.07 9.50
N GLY A 63 -22.52 -27.54 9.63
CA GLY A 63 -23.19 -27.70 10.92
C GLY A 63 -23.89 -26.46 11.50
N GLU A 64 -23.84 -25.28 10.87
CA GLU A 64 -24.63 -24.12 11.34
C GLU A 64 -26.15 -24.34 11.26
N PHE A 65 -26.59 -25.23 10.37
CA PHE A 65 -27.95 -25.79 10.30
C PHE A 65 -28.01 -27.27 10.70
N CYS A 66 -27.40 -27.66 11.82
CA CYS A 66 -27.68 -28.96 12.44
C CYS A 66 -29.15 -29.08 12.90
N ASP A 67 -29.69 -30.29 12.80
CA ASP A 67 -31.13 -30.59 12.85
C ASP A 67 -31.80 -30.50 14.25
N PRO A 68 -33.14 -30.34 14.30
CA PRO A 68 -34.04 -30.14 13.16
C PRO A 68 -33.95 -28.71 12.60
N ALA A 69 -33.87 -28.59 11.27
CA ALA A 69 -34.10 -27.31 10.62
C ALA A 69 -35.48 -26.71 11.05
N PRO A 70 -35.58 -25.40 11.33
CA PRO A 70 -36.83 -24.82 11.83
C PRO A 70 -37.95 -24.98 10.80
N ALA A 71 -39.02 -25.67 11.20
CA ALA A 71 -40.09 -26.15 10.32
C ALA A 71 -40.98 -25.07 9.69
N SER A 72 -40.70 -23.80 9.94
CA SER A 72 -41.38 -22.65 9.32
C SER A 72 -40.39 -21.59 8.87
N ALA A 73 -40.73 -20.84 7.82
CA ALA A 73 -39.95 -19.70 7.37
C ALA A 73 -39.82 -18.62 8.46
N LYS A 74 -40.85 -18.44 9.30
CA LYS A 74 -40.80 -17.61 10.51
C LYS A 74 -39.72 -18.09 11.49
N GLY A 75 -39.67 -19.40 11.78
CA GLY A 75 -38.64 -19.99 12.62
C GLY A 75 -37.23 -19.83 12.04
N ARG A 76 -37.09 -19.95 10.71
CA ARG A 76 -35.83 -19.72 9.99
C ARG A 76 -35.37 -18.27 10.11
N PHE A 77 -36.26 -17.28 9.96
CA PHE A 77 -35.94 -15.86 10.17
C PHE A 77 -35.50 -15.58 11.62
N LEU A 78 -36.19 -16.15 12.61
CA LEU A 78 -35.84 -15.98 14.02
C LEU A 78 -34.46 -16.57 14.36
N ARG A 79 -34.12 -17.75 13.81
CA ARG A 79 -32.78 -18.36 13.95
C ARG A 79 -31.69 -17.51 13.26
N LEU A 80 -32.02 -16.86 12.15
CA LEU A 80 -31.13 -15.99 11.38
C LEU A 80 -30.94 -14.59 11.99
N SER A 81 -31.88 -14.10 12.80
CA SER A 81 -31.84 -12.77 13.44
C SER A 81 -31.39 -12.82 14.92
N ASP A 82 -30.94 -13.98 15.39
CA ASP A 82 -30.30 -14.14 16.70
C ASP A 82 -28.85 -13.64 16.67
N SER A 83 -28.64 -12.38 17.09
CA SER A 83 -27.33 -11.76 17.18
C SER A 83 -26.42 -12.35 18.27
N HIS A 84 -26.93 -13.21 19.15
CA HIS A 84 -26.09 -13.96 20.10
C HIS A 84 -25.53 -15.26 19.51
N ARG A 85 -26.08 -15.73 18.37
CA ARG A 85 -25.59 -16.90 17.65
C ARG A 85 -25.48 -16.65 16.14
N PRO A 86 -24.66 -15.68 15.69
CA PRO A 86 -24.46 -15.40 14.28
C PRO A 86 -23.88 -16.61 13.53
N LEU A 87 -24.26 -16.78 12.27
CA LEU A 87 -23.86 -17.92 11.44
C LEU A 87 -22.46 -17.68 10.87
N LEU A 88 -21.55 -18.64 11.03
CA LEU A 88 -20.21 -18.56 10.45
C LEU A 88 -20.26 -18.84 8.93
N LEU A 89 -19.57 -18.04 8.13
CA LEU A 89 -19.42 -18.30 6.70
C LEU A 89 -18.41 -19.44 6.46
N ALA A 90 -18.43 -20.02 5.25
CA ALA A 90 -17.56 -21.14 4.87
C ALA A 90 -16.05 -20.81 4.89
N ASP A 91 -15.66 -19.54 5.02
CA ASP A 91 -14.27 -19.11 5.21
C ASP A 91 -13.78 -19.21 6.67
N GLY A 92 -14.68 -19.35 7.64
CA GLY A 92 -14.37 -19.29 9.08
C GLY A 92 -13.92 -17.91 9.60
N LEU A 93 -13.91 -16.89 8.74
CA LEU A 93 -13.36 -15.55 9.00
C LEU A 93 -14.43 -14.47 9.10
N MET A 94 -15.63 -14.71 8.57
CA MET A 94 -16.79 -13.82 8.70
C MET A 94 -17.97 -14.53 9.34
N SER A 95 -18.81 -13.80 10.05
CA SER A 95 -20.14 -14.28 10.48
C SER A 95 -21.24 -13.32 10.09
N MET A 96 -22.46 -13.83 9.92
CA MET A 96 -23.63 -13.05 9.50
C MET A 96 -24.89 -13.35 10.31
N TRP A 97 -25.80 -12.39 10.31
CA TRP A 97 -27.16 -12.49 10.83
C TRP A 97 -28.07 -11.52 10.06
N LEU A 98 -29.38 -11.56 10.31
CA LEU A 98 -30.32 -10.58 9.77
C LEU A 98 -30.66 -9.54 10.84
N ASP A 99 -30.75 -8.27 10.46
CA ASP A 99 -31.35 -7.25 11.32
C ASP A 99 -32.82 -7.59 11.59
N ARG A 100 -33.21 -7.57 12.86
CA ARG A 100 -34.52 -8.05 13.31
C ARG A 100 -35.68 -7.12 12.93
N GLU A 101 -35.42 -5.85 12.64
CA GLU A 101 -36.46 -4.90 12.24
C GLU A 101 -36.66 -4.86 10.72
N THR A 102 -35.57 -4.88 9.94
CA THR A 102 -35.57 -4.68 8.49
C THR A 102 -35.41 -5.96 7.67
N GLY A 103 -34.83 -7.02 8.23
CA GLY A 103 -34.43 -8.21 7.49
C GLY A 103 -33.15 -8.07 6.66
N ALA A 104 -32.45 -6.93 6.71
CA ALA A 104 -31.21 -6.72 5.96
C ALA A 104 -30.02 -7.51 6.53
N LYS A 105 -29.06 -7.86 5.67
CA LYS A 105 -27.90 -8.71 6.01
C LYS A 105 -26.85 -7.95 6.84
N CYS A 106 -26.61 -8.39 8.07
CA CYS A 106 -25.54 -7.89 8.93
C CYS A 106 -24.32 -8.81 8.88
N TYR A 107 -23.12 -8.24 9.02
CA TYR A 107 -21.85 -8.99 9.01
C TYR A 107 -20.90 -8.56 10.13
N MET A 108 -20.10 -9.51 10.61
CA MET A 108 -18.92 -9.26 11.44
C MET A 108 -17.68 -9.82 10.73
N LEU A 109 -16.78 -8.91 10.36
CA LEU A 109 -15.44 -9.22 9.85
C LEU A 109 -14.52 -9.50 11.04
N SER A 110 -14.12 -10.75 11.29
CA SER A 110 -13.21 -11.08 12.41
C SER A 110 -11.86 -10.35 12.29
N ALA A 111 -11.13 -10.17 13.39
CA ALA A 111 -9.78 -9.60 13.38
C ALA A 111 -8.84 -10.33 12.39
N ARG A 112 -8.99 -11.64 12.21
CA ARG A 112 -8.24 -12.45 11.22
C ARG A 112 -8.59 -12.14 9.75
N SER A 113 -9.78 -11.60 9.48
CA SER A 113 -10.19 -11.12 8.15
C SER A 113 -9.69 -9.70 7.82
N LEU A 114 -9.17 -8.97 8.81
CA LEU A 114 -8.71 -7.60 8.64
C LEU A 114 -7.23 -7.57 8.22
N HIS A 115 -6.89 -6.70 7.28
CA HIS A 115 -5.50 -6.31 7.06
C HIS A 115 -5.07 -5.41 8.23
N ILE A 116 -4.34 -5.97 9.18
CA ILE A 116 -3.70 -5.28 10.29
C ILE A 116 -2.23 -5.08 9.93
N SER A 117 -1.75 -3.85 9.86
CA SER A 117 -0.32 -3.60 9.56
C SER A 117 0.55 -4.18 10.68
N TRP A 118 1.51 -5.01 10.29
CA TRP A 118 2.34 -5.88 11.14
C TRP A 118 1.58 -6.93 11.99
N GLY A 119 0.35 -7.31 11.63
CA GLY A 119 -0.43 -8.32 12.36
C GLY A 119 0.26 -9.69 12.51
N ASP A 120 1.18 -10.02 11.59
CA ASP A 120 1.98 -11.26 11.62
C ASP A 120 3.30 -11.13 12.40
N THR A 121 3.49 -10.06 13.17
CA THR A 121 4.73 -9.75 13.91
C THR A 121 4.47 -9.81 15.43
N PRO A 122 4.85 -10.91 16.12
CA PRO A 122 4.52 -11.16 17.54
C PRO A 122 4.98 -10.10 18.55
N GLU A 123 5.98 -9.30 18.18
CA GLU A 123 6.52 -8.17 18.93
C GLU A 123 5.48 -7.05 19.07
N TYR A 124 4.67 -6.85 18.02
CA TYR A 124 3.73 -5.73 17.89
C TYR A 124 2.28 -6.16 18.13
N TRP A 125 1.89 -7.34 17.65
CA TRP A 125 0.54 -7.88 17.78
C TRP A 125 0.56 -9.30 18.35
N ARG A 126 -0.34 -9.57 19.30
CA ARG A 126 -0.60 -10.91 19.84
C ARG A 126 -2.01 -11.35 19.46
N TRP A 127 -2.13 -12.52 18.84
CA TRP A 127 -3.42 -13.17 18.64
C TRP A 127 -3.83 -13.87 19.94
N ILE A 128 -5.04 -13.59 20.43
CA ILE A 128 -5.57 -14.10 21.70
C ILE A 128 -6.88 -14.84 21.43
N PRO A 129 -7.07 -16.07 21.94
CA PRO A 129 -8.35 -16.75 21.84
C PRO A 129 -9.44 -15.98 22.59
N LEU A 130 -10.62 -15.85 22.00
CA LEU A 130 -11.75 -15.10 22.56
C LEU A 130 -12.93 -16.02 22.94
N PRO A 131 -12.81 -16.84 24.01
CA PRO A 131 -13.83 -17.83 24.38
C PRO A 131 -15.20 -17.22 24.68
N ASP A 132 -15.24 -16.00 25.21
CA ASP A 132 -16.48 -15.28 25.53
C ASP A 132 -17.13 -14.58 24.32
N SER A 133 -16.50 -14.61 23.14
CA SER A 133 -16.98 -13.92 21.94
C SER A 133 -17.62 -14.93 20.99
N CYS A 134 -18.89 -14.71 20.65
CA CYS A 134 -19.86 -15.79 20.43
C CYS A 134 -19.62 -16.79 19.28
N ARG A 135 -18.59 -16.60 18.43
CA ARG A 135 -18.13 -17.55 17.37
C ARG A 135 -16.71 -17.27 16.86
N VAL A 136 -16.21 -16.03 16.94
CA VAL A 136 -14.88 -15.65 16.46
C VAL A 136 -13.81 -16.19 17.41
N SER A 137 -12.95 -17.08 16.91
CA SER A 137 -11.97 -17.80 17.72
C SER A 137 -10.85 -16.91 18.29
N GLU A 138 -10.39 -15.89 17.54
CA GLU A 138 -9.23 -15.07 17.90
C GLU A 138 -9.47 -13.57 17.67
N GLY A 139 -8.95 -12.75 18.60
CA GLY A 139 -8.81 -11.31 18.48
C GLY A 139 -7.34 -10.88 18.39
N ALA A 140 -7.10 -9.66 17.90
CA ALA A 140 -5.77 -9.08 17.77
C ALA A 140 -5.51 -8.07 18.88
N GLU A 141 -4.61 -8.39 19.81
CA GLU A 141 -4.11 -7.46 20.84
C GLU A 141 -2.90 -6.70 20.33
N LEU A 142 -2.99 -5.37 20.32
CA LEU A 142 -1.87 -4.47 20.08
C LEU A 142 -0.97 -4.41 21.33
N ARG A 143 0.24 -4.94 21.22
CA ARG A 143 1.28 -4.82 22.26
C ARG A 143 1.98 -3.46 22.19
N PHE A 144 2.48 -3.13 21.01
CA PHE A 144 3.22 -1.90 20.72
C PHE A 144 3.26 -1.64 19.20
N VAL A 145 2.86 -0.45 18.75
CA VAL A 145 3.28 0.13 17.46
C VAL A 145 3.50 1.64 17.62
N CYS A 146 4.05 2.29 16.60
CA CYS A 146 3.99 3.75 16.45
C CYS A 146 2.98 4.21 15.38
N TRP A 147 2.62 3.31 14.44
CA TRP A 147 1.69 3.50 13.33
C TRP A 147 0.53 2.53 13.50
N LEU A 148 -0.70 3.02 13.68
CA LEU A 148 -1.88 2.15 13.70
C LEU A 148 -2.50 2.10 12.31
N GLU A 149 -2.80 0.90 11.81
CA GLU A 149 -3.52 0.74 10.56
C GLU A 149 -4.24 -0.61 10.53
N ILE A 150 -5.57 -0.54 10.44
CA ILE A 150 -6.49 -1.67 10.38
C ILE A 150 -7.42 -1.41 9.19
N ARG A 151 -7.55 -2.38 8.28
CA ARG A 151 -8.43 -2.27 7.10
C ARG A 151 -9.28 -3.53 6.94
N GLY A 152 -10.60 -3.39 6.98
CA GLY A 152 -11.55 -4.42 6.58
C GLY A 152 -12.03 -4.22 5.15
N ARG A 153 -12.41 -5.31 4.47
CA ARG A 153 -13.05 -5.28 3.15
C ARG A 153 -14.27 -6.20 3.12
N ILE A 154 -15.30 -5.82 2.39
CA ILE A 154 -16.41 -6.69 2.01
C ILE A 154 -16.87 -6.35 0.58
N HIS A 155 -17.33 -7.32 -0.20
CA HIS A 155 -17.90 -7.02 -1.52
C HIS A 155 -19.33 -6.49 -1.34
N SER A 156 -19.66 -5.37 -1.97
CA SER A 156 -21.01 -4.77 -1.93
C SER A 156 -22.17 -5.73 -2.21
N LYS A 157 -21.96 -6.76 -3.05
CA LYS A 157 -22.95 -7.81 -3.37
C LYS A 157 -23.33 -8.70 -2.17
N MET A 158 -22.53 -8.73 -1.11
CA MET A 158 -22.86 -9.47 0.12
C MET A 158 -23.89 -8.72 0.96
N LEU A 159 -23.92 -7.39 0.86
CA LEU A 159 -24.86 -6.51 1.56
C LEU A 159 -26.21 -6.50 0.85
N SER A 160 -27.31 -6.34 1.60
CA SER A 160 -28.62 -6.06 0.99
C SER A 160 -28.55 -4.81 0.13
N GLN A 161 -29.11 -4.89 -1.08
CA GLN A 161 -29.24 -3.75 -1.99
C GLN A 161 -30.26 -2.74 -1.48
N ASP A 162 -30.19 -1.52 -2.01
CA ASP A 162 -31.03 -0.38 -1.63
C ASP A 162 -31.08 -0.25 -0.10
N THR A 163 -29.92 -0.02 0.53
CA THR A 163 -29.78 0.04 1.99
C THR A 163 -28.60 0.93 2.41
N THR A 164 -28.83 1.84 3.36
CA THR A 164 -27.75 2.56 4.04
C THR A 164 -27.13 1.66 5.12
N TYR A 165 -25.81 1.50 5.16
CA TYR A 165 -25.08 0.77 6.21
C TYR A 165 -24.21 1.70 7.05
N ALA A 166 -23.88 1.26 8.26
CA ALA A 166 -22.86 1.85 9.11
C ALA A 166 -21.86 0.78 9.57
N ALA A 167 -20.57 1.12 9.53
CA ALA A 167 -19.47 0.24 9.91
C ALA A 167 -18.87 0.68 11.25
N TYR A 168 -18.61 -0.28 12.13
CA TYR A 168 -18.15 -0.08 13.50
C TYR A 168 -16.95 -1.01 13.78
N ILE A 169 -15.82 -0.48 14.24
CA ILE A 169 -14.79 -1.34 14.82
C ILE A 169 -15.22 -1.76 16.23
N VAL A 170 -15.10 -3.05 16.56
CA VAL A 170 -15.43 -3.60 17.88
C VAL A 170 -14.14 -4.01 18.57
N PHE A 171 -13.91 -3.46 19.76
CA PHE A 171 -12.64 -3.57 20.48
C PHE A 171 -12.81 -3.46 22.00
N ARG A 172 -11.76 -3.79 22.76
CA ARG A 172 -11.60 -3.47 24.18
C ARG A 172 -10.26 -2.78 24.38
N LEU A 173 -10.14 -2.04 25.49
CA LEU A 173 -8.89 -1.45 25.95
C LEU A 173 -8.47 -2.22 27.21
N GLY A 174 -7.24 -2.72 27.25
CA GLY A 174 -6.69 -3.39 28.42
C GLY A 174 -6.12 -2.40 29.46
N ASP A 175 -5.88 -2.87 30.68
CA ASP A 175 -5.43 -2.05 31.83
C ASP A 175 -4.12 -1.26 31.57
N LYS A 176 -3.32 -1.70 30.59
CA LYS A 176 -2.06 -1.08 30.16
C LYS A 176 -2.20 -0.38 28.80
N THR A 177 -3.33 0.26 28.55
CA THR A 177 -3.56 1.05 27.32
C THR A 177 -2.86 2.40 27.39
N TYR A 178 -2.21 2.80 26.29
CA TYR A 178 -1.55 4.10 26.14
C TYR A 178 -1.50 4.52 24.66
N GLY A 179 -1.46 5.83 24.40
CA GLY A 179 -1.22 6.40 23.06
C GLY A 179 -2.36 6.23 22.06
N LEU A 180 -3.59 6.04 22.55
CA LEU A 180 -4.82 5.93 21.74
C LEU A 180 -5.79 7.10 21.99
N ASP A 181 -5.47 7.95 22.97
CA ASP A 181 -6.13 9.20 23.36
C ASP A 181 -5.63 10.38 22.51
N TYR A 182 -4.33 10.41 22.19
CA TYR A 182 -3.73 11.41 21.32
C TYR A 182 -2.56 10.85 20.47
N PRO A 183 -2.50 11.18 19.15
CA PRO A 183 -3.46 11.97 18.39
C PRO A 183 -4.76 11.19 18.09
N ALA A 184 -5.82 11.92 17.78
CA ALA A 184 -7.05 11.33 17.23
C ALA A 184 -6.76 10.56 15.93
N GLN A 185 -7.32 9.36 15.83
CA GLN A 185 -7.23 8.49 14.65
C GLN A 185 -8.13 8.99 13.51
N GLU A 186 -7.83 8.54 12.30
CA GLU A 186 -8.60 8.82 11.09
C GLU A 186 -9.31 7.54 10.65
N ALA A 187 -10.65 7.53 10.74
CA ALA A 187 -11.45 6.48 10.15
C ALA A 187 -11.90 6.90 8.75
N SER A 188 -11.94 5.96 7.82
CA SER A 188 -12.50 6.18 6.50
C SER A 188 -13.28 4.99 5.97
N ILE A 189 -14.24 5.28 5.10
CA ILE A 189 -14.99 4.27 4.37
C ILE A 189 -15.02 4.65 2.89
N THR A 190 -14.69 3.70 2.03
CA THR A 190 -14.55 3.87 0.58
C THR A 190 -15.48 2.89 -0.14
N VAL A 191 -16.26 3.40 -1.10
CA VAL A 191 -17.14 2.63 -1.98
C VAL A 191 -16.94 3.15 -3.41
N ALA A 192 -16.51 2.27 -4.31
CA ALA A 192 -16.02 2.65 -5.64
C ALA A 192 -15.00 3.81 -5.54
N GLU A 193 -15.30 4.97 -6.13
CA GLU A 193 -14.43 6.15 -6.11
C GLU A 193 -14.72 7.11 -4.93
N SER A 194 -15.84 6.94 -4.22
CA SER A 194 -16.24 7.82 -3.12
C SER A 194 -15.60 7.39 -1.80
N THR A 195 -14.89 8.31 -1.13
CA THR A 195 -14.32 8.08 0.21
C THR A 195 -14.83 9.13 1.20
N SER A 196 -15.46 8.67 2.29
CA SER A 196 -15.80 9.50 3.45
C SER A 196 -14.72 9.33 4.53
N THR A 197 -14.23 10.43 5.11
CA THR A 197 -13.23 10.42 6.18
C THR A 197 -13.75 11.15 7.41
N ARG A 198 -13.33 10.72 8.61
CA ARG A 198 -13.66 11.36 9.89
C ARG A 198 -12.54 11.18 10.92
N LYS A 199 -12.44 12.12 11.86
CA LYS A 199 -11.60 11.95 13.05
C LYS A 199 -12.36 11.23 14.14
N VAL A 200 -11.72 10.24 14.75
CA VAL A 200 -12.24 9.42 15.83
C VAL A 200 -11.20 9.34 16.95
N CYS A 201 -11.61 8.92 18.15
CA CYS A 201 -10.69 8.72 19.26
C CYS A 201 -11.04 7.42 19.98
N LEU A 202 -10.12 6.44 19.93
CA LEU A 202 -10.30 5.10 20.52
C LEU A 202 -10.38 5.14 22.06
N GLN A 203 -9.67 6.06 22.69
CA GLN A 203 -9.63 6.23 24.15
C GLN A 203 -10.21 7.60 24.53
N SER A 204 -11.40 7.62 25.12
CA SER A 204 -11.94 8.85 25.71
C SER A 204 -11.16 9.20 26.97
N SER A 205 -10.61 10.42 27.05
CA SER A 205 -9.95 10.95 28.24
C SER A 205 -10.93 11.59 29.24
N VAL A 206 -12.23 11.30 29.11
CA VAL A 206 -13.28 11.82 30.00
C VAL A 206 -13.46 10.85 31.17
N ASN A 207 -12.48 10.86 32.07
CA ASN A 207 -12.78 10.56 33.46
C ASN A 207 -13.34 11.86 34.06
N GLU A 208 -14.65 11.87 34.27
CA GLU A 208 -15.22 12.62 35.39
C GLU A 208 -14.74 11.90 36.67
N ASP A 209 -14.39 12.68 37.71
CA ASP A 209 -13.90 12.24 39.02
C ASP A 209 -12.60 11.40 39.05
N GLU A 210 -11.44 12.06 39.19
CA GLU A 210 -10.54 11.90 40.35
C GLU A 210 -9.32 12.85 40.32
N ASP A 211 -8.90 13.34 41.50
CA ASP A 211 -7.80 14.30 41.67
C ASP A 211 -6.41 13.64 41.64
N TRP A 212 -5.78 13.57 40.45
CA TRP A 212 -4.33 13.32 40.35
C TRP A 212 -3.56 14.42 39.62
N ALA A 213 -3.12 15.42 40.38
CA ALA A 213 -2.32 16.55 39.91
C ALA A 213 -0.82 16.18 39.77
N GLY A 214 -0.47 15.31 38.80
CA GLY A 214 0.94 14.97 38.53
C GLY A 214 1.22 14.46 37.12
N PHE A 215 2.37 14.83 36.55
CA PHE A 215 3.04 14.20 35.39
C PHE A 215 2.29 14.10 34.03
N GLY A 216 1.38 15.05 33.73
CA GLY A 216 0.80 15.20 32.39
C GLY A 216 1.03 16.60 31.79
N ASP A 217 1.64 16.68 30.60
CA ASP A 217 2.00 17.92 29.89
C ASP A 217 0.81 18.91 29.78
N PRO A 218 0.98 20.18 30.23
CA PRO A 218 -0.02 21.24 30.06
C PRO A 218 -0.49 21.48 28.61
N LEU A 219 0.35 21.18 27.60
CA LEU A 219 -0.01 21.36 26.18
C LEU A 219 -1.12 20.40 25.74
N SER A 220 -1.03 19.11 26.10
CA SER A 220 -2.06 18.11 25.76
C SER A 220 -3.42 18.50 26.36
N ARG A 221 -3.46 18.92 27.62
CA ARG A 221 -4.71 19.36 28.28
C ARG A 221 -5.34 20.60 27.65
N ARG A 222 -4.53 21.55 27.13
CA ARG A 222 -5.05 22.71 26.38
C ARG A 222 -5.52 22.34 24.97
N TYR A 223 -4.86 21.41 24.28
CA TYR A 223 -5.29 20.97 22.95
C TYR A 223 -6.55 20.08 22.96
N HIS A 224 -6.72 19.21 23.96
CA HIS A 224 -7.95 18.39 24.09
C HIS A 224 -9.22 19.24 24.02
N ARG A 225 -9.33 20.26 24.90
CA ARG A 225 -10.51 21.14 24.96
C ARG A 225 -10.78 21.92 23.66
N ALA A 226 -9.78 22.11 22.81
CA ALA A 226 -9.93 22.78 21.51
C ALA A 226 -10.38 21.84 20.37
N CYS A 227 -10.25 20.51 20.51
CA CYS A 227 -10.53 19.54 19.44
C CYS A 227 -11.82 18.72 19.62
N CYS A 228 -12.41 18.67 20.82
CA CYS A 228 -13.53 17.77 21.13
C CYS A 228 -14.80 17.93 20.26
N GLY A 229 -15.06 19.10 19.66
CA GLY A 229 -16.33 19.38 18.98
C GLY A 229 -16.66 18.56 17.72
N HIS A 230 -15.69 17.80 17.18
CA HIS A 230 -15.86 17.00 15.96
C HIS A 230 -15.27 15.58 16.06
N LEU A 231 -14.97 15.09 17.27
CA LEU A 231 -14.42 13.76 17.49
C LEU A 231 -15.54 12.75 17.77
N VAL A 232 -15.50 11.61 17.08
CA VAL A 232 -16.34 10.46 17.42
C VAL A 232 -15.61 9.60 18.46
N PHE A 233 -16.25 9.38 19.60
CA PHE A 233 -15.79 8.51 20.67
C PHE A 233 -16.55 7.16 20.64
N PRO A 234 -16.00 6.08 21.23
CA PRO A 234 -16.68 4.79 21.27
C PRO A 234 -17.87 4.77 22.23
N GLY A 235 -18.88 3.96 21.89
CA GLY A 235 -19.95 3.56 22.82
C GLY A 235 -19.65 2.21 23.47
N LYS A 236 -20.03 2.03 24.73
CA LYS A 236 -19.95 0.73 25.42
C LYS A 236 -21.17 -0.13 25.10
N ARG A 237 -20.96 -1.38 24.71
CA ARG A 237 -21.98 -2.39 24.39
C ARG A 237 -22.42 -3.17 25.64
N SER A 238 -23.55 -3.86 25.53
CA SER A 238 -24.07 -4.77 26.57
C SER A 238 -23.17 -5.99 26.83
N ASP A 239 -22.41 -6.42 25.82
CA ASP A 239 -21.38 -7.47 25.90
C ASP A 239 -20.04 -6.99 26.53
N GLY A 240 -19.98 -5.73 26.98
CA GLY A 240 -18.80 -5.12 27.58
C GLY A 240 -17.66 -4.83 26.60
N TRP A 241 -17.85 -5.01 25.29
CA TRP A 241 -16.95 -4.44 24.27
C TRP A 241 -17.29 -2.96 24.00
N MET A 242 -16.39 -2.27 23.33
CA MET A 242 -16.54 -0.91 22.84
C MET A 242 -16.76 -0.96 21.32
N GLU A 243 -17.71 -0.17 20.81
CA GLU A 243 -17.87 0.04 19.37
C GLU A 243 -17.58 1.49 18.96
N LEU A 244 -16.83 1.68 17.89
CA LEU A 244 -16.51 3.00 17.33
C LEU A 244 -16.87 3.07 15.86
N LYS A 245 -17.72 4.05 15.52
CA LYS A 245 -18.27 4.20 14.16
C LYS A 245 -17.23 4.74 13.18
N LEU A 246 -16.78 3.88 12.27
CA LEU A 246 -15.81 4.21 11.23
C LEU A 246 -16.43 5.08 10.13
N GLY A 247 -17.68 4.81 9.76
CA GLY A 247 -18.35 5.52 8.67
C GLY A 247 -19.77 5.04 8.38
N GLU A 248 -20.31 5.54 7.28
CA GLU A 248 -21.59 5.15 6.69
C GLU A 248 -21.41 4.98 5.18
N LEU A 249 -22.14 4.06 4.57
CA LEU A 249 -22.23 3.94 3.11
C LEU A 249 -23.69 3.77 2.66
N TYR A 250 -23.94 4.07 1.40
CA TYR A 250 -25.15 3.62 0.71
C TYR A 250 -24.79 2.44 -0.21
N VAL A 251 -25.67 1.45 -0.32
CA VAL A 251 -25.54 0.33 -1.26
C VAL A 251 -26.65 0.42 -2.29
N LYS A 252 -26.28 0.60 -3.56
CA LYS A 252 -27.21 0.76 -4.70
C LYS A 252 -27.07 -0.40 -5.69
N ASP A 253 -28.15 -0.74 -6.40
CA ASP A 253 -28.25 -1.89 -7.33
C ASP A 253 -27.14 -1.98 -8.42
N CYS A 254 -26.44 -0.88 -8.68
CA CYS A 254 -25.36 -0.78 -9.67
C CYS A 254 -23.93 -0.85 -9.08
N ASP A 255 -23.77 -0.78 -7.77
CA ASP A 255 -22.48 -0.54 -7.12
C ASP A 255 -21.65 -1.83 -6.98
N THR A 256 -21.15 -2.37 -8.09
CA THR A 256 -20.33 -3.59 -8.06
C THR A 256 -18.87 -3.29 -7.71
N GLY A 257 -18.51 -3.36 -6.42
CA GLY A 257 -17.14 -3.11 -5.96
C GLY A 257 -16.83 -3.60 -4.54
N GLU A 258 -15.59 -3.40 -4.11
CA GLU A 258 -15.20 -3.59 -2.71
C GLU A 258 -15.57 -2.36 -1.87
N VAL A 259 -16.16 -2.60 -0.71
CA VAL A 259 -16.33 -1.63 0.37
C VAL A 259 -15.12 -1.76 1.29
N CYS A 260 -14.29 -0.72 1.38
CA CYS A 260 -13.12 -0.70 2.26
C CYS A 260 -13.41 0.15 3.50
N MET A 261 -13.12 -0.37 4.69
CA MET A 261 -13.31 0.31 5.98
C MET A 261 -11.97 0.37 6.71
N ASN A 262 -11.46 1.57 6.97
CA ASN A 262 -10.11 1.76 7.50
C ASN A 262 -10.16 2.51 8.84
N LEU A 263 -9.24 2.18 9.73
CA LEU A 263 -8.86 2.96 10.90
C LEU A 263 -7.35 3.17 10.88
N MET A 264 -6.90 4.42 10.86
CA MET A 264 -5.50 4.78 10.62
C MET A 264 -5.00 5.86 11.58
N GLU A 265 -3.81 5.65 12.13
CA GLU A 265 -3.06 6.65 12.89
C GLU A 265 -1.59 6.64 12.45
N THR A 266 -1.33 7.39 11.38
CA THR A 266 -0.06 7.36 10.63
C THR A 266 0.63 8.73 10.62
N LYS A 267 0.05 9.72 11.30
CA LYS A 267 0.39 11.15 11.17
C LYS A 267 1.30 11.68 12.30
N VAL A 268 1.35 11.00 13.44
CA VAL A 268 2.28 11.23 14.56
C VAL A 268 2.70 9.87 15.11
N CYS A 269 3.99 9.62 15.28
CA CYS A 269 4.52 8.32 15.70
C CYS A 269 4.57 8.17 17.23
N GLY A 270 3.45 8.41 17.91
CA GLY A 270 3.34 8.14 19.35
C GLY A 270 3.32 6.63 19.62
N PRO A 271 4.10 6.10 20.59
CA PRO A 271 4.02 4.70 20.97
C PRO A 271 2.63 4.39 21.54
N LYS A 272 2.05 3.27 21.12
CA LYS A 272 0.67 2.90 21.46
C LYS A 272 0.49 1.40 21.66
N GLY A 273 -0.37 1.03 22.61
CA GLY A 273 -0.60 -0.35 23.03
C GLY A 273 -1.90 -0.52 23.82
N GLY A 274 -2.32 -1.77 24.04
CA GLY A 274 -3.50 -2.15 24.84
C GLY A 274 -4.82 -2.28 24.08
N LEU A 275 -4.83 -2.04 22.75
CA LEU A 275 -6.01 -2.21 21.91
C LEU A 275 -6.26 -3.69 21.58
N LEU A 276 -7.33 -4.30 22.10
CA LEU A 276 -7.79 -5.63 21.71
C LEU A 276 -8.91 -5.52 20.67
N VAL A 277 -8.63 -5.84 19.41
CA VAL A 277 -9.60 -5.80 18.29
C VAL A 277 -10.30 -7.14 18.15
N GLN A 278 -11.64 -7.13 18.14
CA GLN A 278 -12.45 -8.31 17.78
C GLN A 278 -12.71 -8.37 16.28
N GLY A 279 -12.98 -7.22 15.65
CA GLY A 279 -13.37 -7.16 14.24
C GLY A 279 -14.03 -5.84 13.82
N ILE A 280 -14.67 -5.85 12.65
CA ILE A 280 -15.51 -4.74 12.15
C ILE A 280 -16.94 -5.27 11.91
N GLU A 281 -17.89 -4.70 12.64
CA GLU A 281 -19.32 -4.97 12.52
C GLU A 281 -19.96 -4.03 11.49
N ILE A 282 -20.78 -4.58 10.60
CA ILE A 282 -21.44 -3.89 9.49
C ILE A 282 -22.94 -4.16 9.59
N ARG A 283 -23.72 -3.11 9.87
CA ARG A 283 -25.17 -3.22 10.14
C ARG A 283 -25.97 -2.11 9.45
N PRO A 284 -27.24 -2.34 9.07
CA PRO A 284 -28.06 -1.33 8.40
C PRO A 284 -28.29 -0.13 9.31
N LYS A 285 -28.22 1.07 8.71
CA LYS A 285 -28.64 2.32 9.33
C LYS A 285 -30.12 2.51 9.03
N LYS A 286 -30.90 2.84 10.06
CA LYS A 286 -32.35 3.04 9.95
C LYS A 286 -32.68 4.34 9.18
N GLY A 287 -32.92 4.24 7.87
CA GLY A 287 -33.52 5.32 7.07
C GLY A 287 -33.20 5.32 5.57
N LEU A 288 -34.28 5.16 4.77
CA LEU A 288 -34.53 5.58 3.38
C LEU A 288 -33.53 5.29 2.24
N LEU A 289 -34.11 5.09 1.05
CA LEU A 289 -33.50 4.38 -0.08
C LEU A 289 -33.74 5.12 -1.42
N ALA A 290 -32.86 4.94 -2.41
CA ALA A 290 -32.96 5.52 -3.75
C ALA A 290 -32.13 4.74 -4.81
N SER A 291 -32.76 4.36 -5.93
CA SER A 291 -32.32 3.33 -6.88
C SER A 291 -31.84 3.84 -8.26
N SER A 292 -31.53 2.92 -9.21
CA SER A 292 -31.07 3.13 -10.61
C SER A 292 -29.62 3.68 -10.80
N SER A 293 -28.64 3.04 -11.46
CA SER A 293 -28.52 2.26 -12.73
C SER A 293 -28.25 3.05 -14.03
N ALA A 294 -27.20 2.65 -14.77
CA ALA A 294 -27.00 2.83 -16.24
C ALA A 294 -25.68 2.14 -16.70
N MET A 295 -25.57 1.76 -17.98
CA MET A 295 -24.39 1.10 -18.60
C MET A 295 -24.24 1.54 -20.07
N SER A 296 -23.01 1.64 -20.61
CA SER A 296 -22.75 1.78 -22.06
C SER A 296 -21.43 1.14 -22.52
N LYS A 297 -21.24 0.97 -23.84
CA LYS A 297 -20.11 0.28 -24.51
C LYS A 297 -19.78 0.96 -25.84
N SER A 298 -18.53 0.84 -26.31
CA SER A 298 -18.14 1.05 -27.73
C SER A 298 -16.92 0.17 -28.11
N LYS A 299 -16.43 0.23 -29.35
CA LYS A 299 -15.71 -0.90 -30.01
C LYS A 299 -14.76 -0.47 -31.14
N HIS A 300 -13.59 -1.15 -31.27
CA HIS A 300 -12.78 -1.36 -32.50
C HIS A 300 -12.23 -0.10 -33.24
N GLN A 301 -11.29 -0.14 -34.20
CA GLN A 301 -10.39 -1.18 -34.76
C GLN A 301 -9.10 -0.54 -35.31
N ALA A 302 -8.07 -1.33 -35.68
CA ALA A 302 -6.89 -0.89 -36.44
C ALA A 302 -6.26 -2.03 -37.28
N GLY A 303 -5.37 -1.66 -38.23
CA GLY A 303 -4.50 -2.51 -39.07
C GLY A 303 -3.53 -1.61 -39.87
N GLY A 304 -2.47 -2.09 -40.53
CA GLY A 304 -1.88 -3.43 -40.68
C GLY A 304 -0.53 -3.35 -41.43
N GLU A 305 0.15 -4.50 -41.62
CA GLU A 305 1.08 -4.95 -42.73
C GLU A 305 1.93 -3.90 -43.54
N GLU A 306 3.16 -4.13 -44.01
CA GLU A 306 4.23 -5.17 -43.93
C GLU A 306 5.56 -4.46 -44.42
N GLN A 307 6.72 -5.00 -44.85
CA GLN A 307 7.31 -6.33 -45.18
C GLN A 307 8.85 -6.26 -44.96
N ALA A 308 9.62 -7.35 -45.14
CA ALA A 308 11.10 -7.35 -45.14
C ALA A 308 11.76 -8.37 -46.10
N ALA A 309 12.98 -8.09 -46.59
CA ALA A 309 13.81 -9.01 -47.41
C ALA A 309 15.29 -8.55 -47.57
N THR A 310 16.29 -9.34 -48.03
CA THR A 310 16.86 -10.62 -47.50
C THR A 310 18.32 -10.85 -48.00
N THR A 311 19.25 -11.34 -47.14
CA THR A 311 20.47 -12.17 -47.49
C THR A 311 21.58 -11.57 -48.41
N THR A 312 22.82 -12.10 -48.57
CA THR A 312 23.48 -13.42 -48.24
C THR A 312 25.03 -13.33 -48.11
N SER A 313 25.68 -14.35 -47.48
CA SER A 313 27.08 -14.86 -47.66
C SER A 313 28.31 -13.93 -47.42
N THR A 314 29.27 -14.14 -46.50
CA THR A 314 30.21 -15.26 -46.14
C THR A 314 31.40 -15.48 -47.11
N VAL A 315 32.68 -15.70 -46.70
CA VAL A 315 33.34 -15.78 -45.35
C VAL A 315 34.88 -15.53 -45.41
N ALA A 316 35.45 -14.93 -44.34
CA ALA A 316 36.81 -15.02 -43.72
C ALA A 316 38.13 -15.23 -44.55
N CYS A 317 39.34 -14.86 -44.10
CA CYS A 317 39.79 -14.08 -42.92
C CYS A 317 41.20 -13.49 -43.11
N GLU A 318 41.39 -12.20 -42.83
CA GLU A 318 42.66 -11.61 -42.35
C GLU A 318 42.30 -10.34 -41.59
N ILE A 319 42.35 -10.34 -40.24
CA ILE A 319 41.83 -9.21 -39.43
C ILE A 319 42.51 -7.87 -39.77
N VAL A 320 43.77 -7.87 -40.21
CA VAL A 320 44.51 -6.65 -40.56
C VAL A 320 44.27 -6.18 -42.02
N ARG A 321 43.74 -7.04 -42.90
CA ARG A 321 43.29 -6.69 -44.26
C ARG A 321 41.76 -6.53 -44.39
N LEU A 322 41.00 -6.69 -43.31
CA LEU A 322 39.57 -6.38 -43.31
C LEU A 322 39.35 -4.94 -43.79
N PRO A 323 38.43 -4.69 -44.75
CA PRO A 323 37.96 -3.34 -45.06
C PRO A 323 37.54 -2.59 -43.81
N GLN A 324 37.68 -1.27 -43.82
CA GLN A 324 37.37 -0.42 -42.66
C GLN A 324 35.96 -0.66 -42.12
N GLU A 325 34.99 -0.97 -42.98
CA GLU A 325 33.62 -1.36 -42.63
C GLU A 325 33.52 -2.64 -41.77
N LEU A 326 34.35 -3.65 -42.04
CA LEU A 326 34.36 -4.90 -41.27
C LEU A 326 35.15 -4.74 -39.96
N LEU A 327 36.22 -3.94 -39.96
CA LEU A 327 36.89 -3.51 -38.72
C LEU A 327 35.93 -2.71 -37.82
N MET A 328 35.18 -1.76 -38.40
CA MET A 328 34.10 -1.01 -37.75
C MET A 328 33.03 -1.95 -37.16
N LYS A 329 32.64 -2.99 -37.91
CA LYS A 329 31.63 -3.96 -37.46
C LYS A 329 32.14 -4.81 -36.28
N VAL A 330 33.37 -5.31 -36.32
CA VAL A 330 33.99 -6.00 -35.18
C VAL A 330 34.07 -5.05 -33.96
N LEU A 331 34.55 -3.83 -34.16
CA LEU A 331 34.65 -2.83 -33.09
C LEU A 331 33.28 -2.41 -32.53
N SER A 332 32.20 -2.44 -33.32
CA SER A 332 30.84 -2.13 -32.87
C SER A 332 30.26 -3.11 -31.84
N HIS A 333 30.93 -4.26 -31.63
CA HIS A 333 30.58 -5.26 -30.63
C HIS A 333 31.49 -5.29 -29.39
N ILE A 334 32.53 -4.46 -29.30
CA ILE A 334 33.43 -4.40 -28.12
C ILE A 334 33.31 -3.08 -27.35
N THR A 335 33.84 -3.06 -26.12
CA THR A 335 33.81 -1.89 -25.22
C THR A 335 34.78 -0.79 -25.66
N PRO A 336 34.60 0.48 -25.23
CA PRO A 336 35.61 1.53 -25.34
C PRO A 336 36.98 1.14 -24.77
N GLN A 337 37.03 0.41 -23.64
CA GLN A 337 38.28 -0.05 -23.03
C GLN A 337 39.02 -1.07 -23.89
N ASP A 338 38.30 -2.03 -24.49
CA ASP A 338 38.90 -3.07 -25.33
C ASP A 338 39.27 -2.55 -26.71
N ALA A 339 38.50 -1.59 -27.24
CA ALA A 339 38.91 -0.85 -28.43
C ALA A 339 40.17 -0.01 -28.18
N ALA A 340 40.31 0.62 -27.00
CA ALA A 340 41.53 1.34 -26.62
C ALA A 340 42.75 0.41 -26.49
N ARG A 341 42.56 -0.82 -25.99
CA ARG A 341 43.57 -1.90 -26.00
C ARG A 341 43.92 -2.31 -27.44
N ALA A 342 42.94 -2.50 -28.32
CA ALA A 342 43.17 -2.84 -29.73
C ALA A 342 43.91 -1.73 -30.51
N ALA A 343 43.61 -0.47 -30.22
CA ALA A 343 44.28 0.71 -30.78
C ALA A 343 45.72 0.95 -30.24
N ALA A 344 46.16 0.17 -29.25
CA ALA A 344 47.56 0.12 -28.83
C ALA A 344 48.40 -0.89 -29.65
N VAL A 345 47.76 -1.88 -30.29
CA VAL A 345 48.44 -2.96 -31.05
C VAL A 345 48.26 -2.87 -32.58
N SER A 346 47.42 -1.97 -33.09
CA SER A 346 47.28 -1.76 -34.54
C SER A 346 46.97 -0.31 -34.90
N GLN A 347 47.68 0.22 -35.90
CA GLN A 347 47.41 1.53 -36.49
C GLN A 347 46.02 1.60 -37.16
N ALA A 348 45.52 0.49 -37.72
CA ALA A 348 44.18 0.44 -38.31
C ALA A 348 43.08 0.59 -37.24
N PHE A 349 43.22 -0.11 -36.10
CA PHE A 349 42.32 0.10 -34.96
C PHE A 349 42.49 1.50 -34.34
N ARG A 350 43.67 2.12 -34.44
CA ARG A 350 43.90 3.50 -33.97
C ARG A 350 43.33 4.57 -34.91
N ALA A 351 43.31 4.36 -36.22
CA ALA A 351 42.60 5.25 -37.14
C ALA A 351 41.09 5.24 -36.88
N ILE A 352 40.53 4.10 -36.45
CA ILE A 352 39.13 4.00 -36.01
C ILE A 352 38.95 4.57 -34.58
N LEU A 353 39.92 4.34 -33.69
CA LEU A 353 40.29 5.16 -32.53
C LEU A 353 39.78 6.62 -32.53
N ASP A 354 40.21 7.29 -33.60
CA ASP A 354 40.17 8.73 -33.77
C ASP A 354 39.06 9.17 -34.74
N SER A 355 38.25 8.22 -35.23
CA SER A 355 37.07 8.47 -36.06
C SER A 355 35.78 8.45 -35.25
N ASP A 356 34.94 9.46 -35.43
CA ASP A 356 33.63 9.55 -34.77
C ASP A 356 32.69 8.38 -35.06
N ALA A 357 32.88 7.66 -36.18
CA ALA A 357 32.06 6.51 -36.55
C ALA A 357 31.98 5.44 -35.43
N PHE A 358 33.05 5.25 -34.64
CA PHE A 358 33.04 4.33 -33.50
C PHE A 358 32.25 4.87 -32.30
N TRP A 359 32.34 6.19 -32.06
CA TRP A 359 31.80 6.85 -30.87
C TRP A 359 30.31 7.18 -30.99
N THR A 360 29.83 7.39 -32.22
CA THR A 360 28.41 7.60 -32.58
C THR A 360 27.46 6.67 -31.82
N ARG A 361 27.71 5.34 -31.80
CA ARG A 361 26.79 4.38 -31.14
C ARG A 361 26.55 4.62 -29.65
N PHE A 362 27.50 5.23 -28.94
CA PHE A 362 27.34 5.57 -27.52
C PHE A 362 26.62 6.92 -27.33
N VAL A 363 26.90 7.88 -28.20
CA VAL A 363 26.47 9.27 -28.04
C VAL A 363 25.14 9.57 -28.75
N THR A 364 24.76 8.86 -29.83
CA THR A 364 23.52 9.12 -30.59
C THR A 364 22.28 9.17 -29.71
N SER A 365 22.14 8.26 -28.73
CA SER A 365 20.97 8.22 -27.83
C SER A 365 20.88 9.40 -26.84
N VAL A 366 21.92 10.23 -26.75
CA VAL A 366 22.03 11.38 -25.83
C VAL A 366 22.46 12.68 -26.52
N HIS A 367 22.67 12.66 -27.84
CA HIS A 367 23.18 13.79 -28.63
C HIS A 367 22.30 15.05 -28.52
N ASN A 368 20.97 14.88 -28.51
CA ASN A 368 20.01 15.98 -28.32
C ASN A 368 20.07 16.61 -26.92
N LEU A 369 20.48 15.86 -25.88
CA LEU A 369 20.68 16.38 -24.53
C LEU A 369 21.99 17.20 -24.44
N LEU A 370 23.02 16.80 -25.20
CA LEU A 370 24.29 17.52 -25.26
C LEU A 370 24.16 18.90 -25.91
N LEU A 371 23.47 19.00 -27.05
CA LEU A 371 23.26 20.27 -27.76
C LEU A 371 22.60 21.33 -26.85
N PHE A 372 21.68 20.92 -25.98
CA PHE A 372 21.01 21.77 -25.00
C PHE A 372 21.94 22.22 -23.85
N HIS A 373 22.83 21.34 -23.36
CA HIS A 373 23.73 21.65 -22.24
C HIS A 373 25.02 22.39 -22.61
N TYR A 374 25.49 22.24 -23.86
CA TYR A 374 26.76 22.81 -24.34
C TYR A 374 26.56 23.98 -25.31
N ASN A 375 25.39 24.65 -25.27
CA ASN A 375 25.05 25.84 -26.06
C ASN A 375 25.38 25.72 -27.57
N GLY A 376 25.12 24.55 -28.16
CA GLY A 376 25.34 24.30 -29.59
C GLY A 376 26.80 24.21 -30.05
N GLN A 377 27.77 24.00 -29.15
CA GLN A 377 29.17 23.74 -29.55
C GLN A 377 29.28 22.45 -30.38
N THR A 378 29.90 22.54 -31.56
CA THR A 378 30.20 21.41 -32.45
C THR A 378 31.41 20.62 -31.97
N LEU A 379 31.21 19.80 -30.94
CA LEU A 379 32.16 18.78 -30.50
C LEU A 379 32.10 17.55 -31.42
N SER A 380 33.22 16.84 -31.57
CA SER A 380 33.22 15.48 -32.14
C SER A 380 32.48 14.49 -31.23
N GLN A 381 31.94 13.40 -31.77
CA GLN A 381 31.32 12.31 -30.99
C GLN A 381 32.33 11.72 -29.98
N LYS A 382 33.63 11.69 -30.32
CA LYS A 382 34.71 11.30 -29.41
C LYS A 382 34.85 12.26 -28.22
N GLU A 383 34.87 13.57 -28.46
CA GLU A 383 34.91 14.58 -27.40
C GLU A 383 33.62 14.57 -26.56
N MET A 384 32.47 14.42 -27.20
CA MET A 384 31.18 14.25 -26.52
C MET A 384 31.19 13.05 -25.57
N PHE A 385 31.73 11.90 -25.98
CA PHE A 385 31.87 10.72 -25.12
C PHE A 385 32.79 11.01 -23.90
N LEU A 386 33.92 11.68 -24.11
CA LEU A 386 34.85 12.02 -23.03
C LEU A 386 34.24 13.04 -22.05
N CYS A 387 33.58 14.10 -22.55
CA CYS A 387 32.84 15.04 -21.72
C CYS A 387 31.72 14.35 -20.93
N LEU A 388 30.97 13.43 -21.55
CA LEU A 388 29.95 12.60 -20.89
C LEU A 388 30.52 11.60 -19.88
N SER A 389 31.79 11.21 -20.00
CA SER A 389 32.45 10.31 -19.05
C SER A 389 32.97 11.06 -17.83
N ASP A 390 33.45 12.29 -18.03
CA ASP A 390 34.14 13.08 -17.01
C ASP A 390 33.22 14.09 -16.29
N ARG A 391 32.03 14.39 -16.84
CA ARG A 391 31.04 15.31 -16.24
C ARG A 391 29.59 14.79 -16.38
N PRO A 392 28.84 14.62 -15.27
CA PRO A 392 27.45 14.18 -15.33
C PRO A 392 26.51 15.32 -15.74
N ILE A 393 25.65 15.05 -16.73
CA ILE A 393 24.60 15.98 -17.19
C ILE A 393 23.40 15.90 -16.25
N LEU A 394 22.86 17.05 -15.84
CA LEU A 394 21.65 17.13 -15.02
C LEU A 394 20.39 17.11 -15.89
N SER A 395 19.39 16.33 -15.48
CA SER A 395 18.02 16.47 -16.00
C SER A 395 17.47 17.90 -15.80
N VAL A 396 16.55 18.32 -16.68
CA VAL A 396 15.85 19.63 -16.60
C VAL A 396 15.20 19.84 -15.23
N THR A 397 14.66 18.79 -14.62
CA THR A 397 14.04 18.81 -13.28
C THR A 397 15.05 18.82 -12.12
N ARG A 398 16.35 18.69 -12.40
CA ARG A 398 17.47 18.51 -11.44
C ARG A 398 17.24 17.38 -10.42
N ARG A 399 16.43 16.38 -10.77
CA ARG A 399 16.13 15.21 -9.92
C ARG A 399 17.06 14.04 -10.18
N MET A 400 17.54 13.89 -11.41
CA MET A 400 18.56 12.92 -11.78
C MET A 400 19.71 13.57 -12.54
N SER A 401 20.86 12.89 -12.59
CA SER A 401 21.96 13.16 -13.51
C SER A 401 22.39 11.87 -14.22
N MET A 402 23.06 12.02 -15.35
CA MET A 402 23.48 10.93 -16.22
C MET A 402 24.89 11.18 -16.77
N TRP A 403 25.69 10.12 -16.84
CA TRP A 403 27.01 10.09 -17.48
C TRP A 403 27.18 8.76 -18.23
N LEU A 404 28.29 8.60 -18.95
CA LEU A 404 28.68 7.31 -19.52
C LEU A 404 29.79 6.69 -18.67
N ASP A 405 29.73 5.38 -18.41
CA ASP A 405 30.90 4.70 -17.83
C ASP A 405 32.02 4.64 -18.86
N ARG A 406 33.19 5.17 -18.49
CA ARG A 406 34.35 5.38 -19.37
C ARG A 406 34.96 4.07 -19.92
N GLN A 407 34.64 2.92 -19.32
CA GLN A 407 35.20 1.61 -19.71
C GLN A 407 34.26 0.85 -20.66
N THR A 408 32.98 0.77 -20.32
CA THR A 408 31.94 0.03 -21.05
C THR A 408 31.18 0.88 -22.07
N GLY A 409 31.12 2.20 -21.87
CA GLY A 409 30.28 3.12 -22.64
C GLY A 409 28.79 3.03 -22.30
N ALA A 410 28.40 2.24 -21.30
CA ALA A 410 27.01 2.11 -20.87
C ALA A 410 26.57 3.31 -20.01
N LYS A 411 25.26 3.60 -20.02
CA LYS A 411 24.69 4.75 -19.33
C LYS A 411 24.70 4.55 -17.81
N CYS A 412 25.17 5.54 -17.07
CA CYS A 412 25.10 5.61 -15.62
C CYS A 412 24.13 6.71 -15.19
N TYR A 413 23.47 6.52 -14.04
CA TYR A 413 22.49 7.45 -13.50
C TYR A 413 22.69 7.67 -12.01
N MET A 414 22.42 8.89 -11.54
CA MET A 414 22.28 9.20 -10.11
C MET A 414 20.92 9.84 -9.86
N LEU A 415 20.11 9.19 -9.02
CA LEU A 415 18.85 9.71 -8.50
C LEU A 415 19.15 10.53 -7.24
N SER A 416 18.92 11.84 -7.26
CA SER A 416 19.15 12.67 -6.06
C SER A 416 18.16 12.32 -4.96
N ALA A 417 18.48 12.67 -3.70
CA ALA A 417 17.56 12.50 -2.58
C ALA A 417 16.15 13.11 -2.83
N ARG A 418 16.03 14.14 -3.69
CA ARG A 418 14.75 14.74 -4.11
C ARG A 418 13.97 13.94 -5.16
N ALA A 419 14.59 12.96 -5.81
CA ALA A 419 13.94 11.98 -6.69
C ALA A 419 13.49 10.73 -5.93
N LEU A 420 14.18 10.38 -4.84
CA LEU A 420 13.87 9.21 -4.04
C LEU A 420 12.56 9.37 -3.27
N ASN A 421 11.77 8.29 -3.21
CA ASN A 421 10.65 8.20 -2.30
C ASN A 421 11.17 7.77 -0.92
N ILE A 422 11.54 8.77 -0.11
CA ILE A 422 12.02 8.62 1.26
C ILE A 422 10.82 8.66 2.20
N ALA A 423 10.58 7.60 2.98
CA ALA A 423 9.57 7.56 4.03
C ALA A 423 9.77 8.71 5.02
N TRP A 424 8.68 9.31 5.51
CA TRP A 424 8.70 10.48 6.40
C TRP A 424 9.25 11.80 5.83
N SER A 425 9.77 11.85 4.60
CA SER A 425 10.47 13.03 4.04
C SER A 425 9.65 14.33 3.88
N ARG A 426 8.32 14.24 4.01
CA ARG A 426 7.39 15.39 4.09
C ARG A 426 7.19 15.93 5.51
N LYS A 427 7.85 15.35 6.51
CA LYS A 427 7.75 15.71 7.94
C LYS A 427 9.11 16.27 8.41
N PRO A 428 9.25 17.59 8.64
CA PRO A 428 10.54 18.20 8.98
C PRO A 428 11.10 17.75 10.34
N GLN A 429 10.27 17.14 11.19
CA GLN A 429 10.68 16.51 12.45
C GLN A 429 11.47 15.19 12.27
N HIS A 430 11.40 14.57 11.09
CA HIS A 430 12.05 13.28 10.80
C HIS A 430 13.18 13.43 9.77
N TRP A 431 13.03 14.33 8.79
CA TRP A 431 14.06 14.61 7.78
C TRP A 431 14.29 16.10 7.59
N ARG A 432 15.55 16.52 7.65
CA ARG A 432 16.02 17.86 7.26
C ARG A 432 16.55 17.82 5.83
N TRP A 433 16.19 18.80 5.02
CA TRP A 433 16.74 18.98 3.69
C TRP A 433 17.89 19.98 3.77
N ILE A 434 19.13 19.47 3.87
CA ILE A 434 20.33 20.30 3.93
C ILE A 434 20.72 20.78 2.53
N ILE A 435 21.18 22.02 2.43
CA ILE A 435 21.80 22.54 1.21
C ILE A 435 23.24 22.02 1.17
N HIS A 436 23.59 21.24 0.15
CA HIS A 436 24.93 20.68 -0.01
C HIS A 436 25.61 21.30 -1.23
N CYS A 437 26.48 22.29 -0.99
CA CYS A 437 27.21 23.01 -2.05
C CYS A 437 28.45 22.23 -2.50
N THR A 438 28.25 21.12 -3.22
CA THR A 438 29.32 20.43 -3.96
C THR A 438 29.13 20.54 -5.46
N ASP A 439 30.24 20.84 -6.14
CA ASP A 439 30.37 21.30 -7.53
C ASP A 439 29.95 20.31 -8.65
N ARG A 440 29.22 19.23 -8.33
CA ARG A 440 29.10 18.06 -9.25
C ARG A 440 27.70 17.51 -9.55
N SER A 441 26.62 17.93 -8.90
CA SER A 441 25.25 17.68 -9.41
C SER A 441 24.13 18.36 -8.62
N PHE A 442 23.90 17.96 -7.37
CA PHE A 442 22.69 18.33 -6.63
C PHE A 442 22.98 19.26 -5.45
N SER A 443 22.14 20.28 -5.30
CA SER A 443 22.27 21.28 -4.24
C SER A 443 21.63 20.88 -2.91
N GLN A 444 21.00 19.70 -2.80
CA GLN A 444 20.30 19.27 -1.59
C GLN A 444 20.47 17.77 -1.31
N ALA A 445 20.74 17.45 -0.04
CA ALA A 445 20.74 16.10 0.53
C ALA A 445 19.64 15.96 1.59
N ALA A 446 19.26 14.73 1.94
CA ALA A 446 18.27 14.44 2.98
C ALA A 446 18.96 13.87 4.23
N GLU A 447 18.88 14.58 5.34
CA GLU A 447 19.45 14.20 6.64
C GLU A 447 18.35 13.66 7.56
N LEU A 448 18.59 12.48 8.13
CA LEU A 448 17.69 11.82 9.06
C LEU A 448 17.87 12.37 10.48
N LEU A 449 16.83 12.98 11.04
CA LEU A 449 16.87 13.59 12.38
C LEU A 449 16.52 12.60 13.51
N SER A 450 15.46 11.81 13.33
CA SER A 450 14.96 10.85 14.31
C SER A 450 13.81 10.02 13.71
N VAL A 451 13.97 8.71 13.62
CA VAL A 451 12.90 7.72 13.32
C VAL A 451 13.20 6.39 14.01
N CYS A 452 12.16 5.61 14.31
CA CYS A 452 12.30 4.21 14.73
C CYS A 452 12.47 3.24 13.55
N TRP A 453 11.94 3.58 12.37
CA TRP A 453 12.07 2.80 11.13
C TRP A 453 12.14 3.73 9.91
N PHE A 454 12.78 3.29 8.82
CA PHE A 454 12.80 4.05 7.57
C PHE A 454 12.80 3.18 6.32
N GLU A 455 12.36 3.77 5.22
CA GLU A 455 12.46 3.18 3.89
C GLU A 455 12.83 4.26 2.88
N ILE A 456 13.77 3.95 1.99
CA ILE A 456 14.20 4.78 0.87
C ILE A 456 13.98 3.95 -0.40
N ARG A 457 13.15 4.44 -1.32
CA ARG A 457 12.95 3.80 -2.63
C ARG A 457 13.44 4.70 -3.77
N GLY A 458 14.30 4.13 -4.61
CA GLY A 458 14.63 4.67 -5.94
C GLY A 458 13.81 3.98 -7.01
N LYS A 459 13.54 4.70 -8.10
CA LYS A 459 12.95 4.15 -9.32
C LYS A 459 13.66 4.72 -10.55
N ILE A 460 13.91 3.88 -11.53
CA ILE A 460 14.36 4.26 -12.87
C ILE A 460 13.74 3.30 -13.89
N ASP A 461 13.44 3.78 -15.08
CA ASP A 461 12.87 2.95 -16.16
C ASP A 461 13.96 2.09 -16.81
N SER A 462 13.67 0.82 -17.14
CA SER A 462 14.63 -0.06 -17.83
C SER A 462 14.95 0.40 -19.26
N GLU A 463 14.08 1.18 -19.91
CA GLU A 463 14.35 1.79 -21.22
C GLU A 463 15.48 2.83 -21.17
N MET A 464 15.68 3.46 -19.99
CA MET A 464 16.73 4.46 -19.82
C MET A 464 18.12 3.83 -19.76
N LEU A 465 18.22 2.60 -19.26
CA LEU A 465 19.47 1.87 -19.05
C LEU A 465 20.00 1.23 -20.34
N SER A 466 21.29 0.87 -20.36
CA SER A 466 21.87 0.11 -21.47
C SER A 466 21.34 -1.32 -21.48
N LEU A 467 21.03 -1.85 -22.68
CA LEU A 467 20.55 -3.22 -22.88
C LEU A 467 21.64 -4.27 -22.68
N ASN A 468 21.24 -5.53 -22.48
CA ASN A 468 22.10 -6.69 -22.24
C ASN A 468 23.20 -6.47 -21.18
N SER A 469 22.94 -5.62 -20.19
CA SER A 469 23.96 -5.12 -19.25
C SER A 469 23.58 -5.46 -17.80
N THR A 470 24.55 -5.97 -17.03
CA THR A 470 24.41 -6.12 -15.57
C THR A 470 24.68 -4.77 -14.90
N TYR A 471 23.77 -4.35 -14.03
CA TYR A 471 23.83 -3.12 -13.28
C TYR A 471 23.88 -3.40 -11.78
N ALA A 472 24.58 -2.56 -11.04
CA ALA A 472 24.56 -2.51 -9.59
C ALA A 472 24.02 -1.15 -9.11
N ALA A 473 23.20 -1.19 -8.06
CA ALA A 473 22.62 -0.02 -7.41
C ALA A 473 23.34 0.26 -6.09
N PHE A 474 23.71 1.52 -5.86
CA PHE A 474 24.46 1.97 -4.68
C PHE A 474 23.71 3.09 -3.95
N LEU A 475 23.69 3.08 -2.63
CA LEU A 475 23.35 4.27 -1.84
C LEU A 475 24.60 5.15 -1.74
N VAL A 476 24.50 6.45 -2.00
CA VAL A 476 25.55 7.43 -1.69
C VAL A 476 25.13 8.25 -0.47
N PHE A 477 25.89 8.15 0.62
CA PHE A 477 25.52 8.69 1.92
C PHE A 477 26.72 9.10 2.79
N LYS A 478 26.42 9.80 3.88
CA LYS A 478 27.33 10.08 5.00
C LYS A 478 26.58 9.78 6.31
N LEU A 479 27.33 9.58 7.38
CA LEU A 479 26.81 9.64 8.75
C LEU A 479 27.33 10.93 9.41
N ASP A 480 26.60 11.46 10.39
CA ASP A 480 27.19 12.41 11.32
C ASP A 480 28.16 11.70 12.28
N ASP A 481 29.10 12.46 12.86
CA ASP A 481 30.18 11.89 13.67
C ASP A 481 29.63 11.08 14.87
N GLU A 482 28.59 11.62 15.52
CA GLU A 482 27.84 10.97 16.59
C GLU A 482 27.35 9.56 16.21
N SER A 483 26.61 9.44 15.11
CA SER A 483 25.95 8.19 14.73
C SER A 483 26.93 7.19 14.11
N ALA A 484 28.04 7.67 13.52
CA ALA A 484 29.15 6.85 13.05
C ALA A 484 29.86 6.13 14.22
N HIS A 485 30.19 6.84 15.29
CA HIS A 485 30.88 6.26 16.45
C HIS A 485 29.96 5.36 17.28
N ARG A 486 28.67 5.72 17.38
CA ARG A 486 27.70 5.05 18.26
C ARG A 486 27.10 3.75 17.69
N ARG A 487 27.30 3.48 16.41
CA ARG A 487 26.66 2.37 15.66
C ARG A 487 25.13 2.34 15.78
N ASP A 488 24.47 3.51 15.73
CA ASP A 488 23.00 3.66 15.88
C ASP A 488 22.18 2.95 14.77
N PHE A 489 22.82 2.36 13.73
CA PHE A 489 22.14 1.64 12.64
C PHE A 489 22.41 0.14 12.70
N PRO A 490 21.35 -0.70 12.78
CA PRO A 490 21.46 -2.15 12.71
C PRO A 490 21.63 -2.63 11.26
N VAL A 491 21.59 -3.95 11.04
CA VAL A 491 21.66 -4.54 9.70
C VAL A 491 20.41 -4.20 8.89
N LEU A 492 20.59 -3.48 7.79
CA LEU A 492 19.49 -3.02 6.95
C LEU A 492 19.15 -4.05 5.86
N LYS A 493 17.90 -4.03 5.38
CA LYS A 493 17.45 -4.86 4.26
C LYS A 493 17.45 -4.05 2.97
N ALA A 494 18.28 -4.45 2.01
CA ALA A 494 18.32 -3.88 0.67
C ALA A 494 17.67 -4.85 -0.35
N SER A 495 17.06 -4.30 -1.40
CA SER A 495 16.51 -5.10 -2.50
C SER A 495 16.43 -4.32 -3.81
N VAL A 496 16.67 -5.01 -4.93
CA VAL A 496 16.44 -4.47 -6.28
C VAL A 496 15.52 -5.42 -7.03
N SER A 497 14.56 -4.89 -7.80
CA SER A 497 13.62 -5.68 -8.61
C SER A 497 13.33 -5.06 -9.97
N ILE A 498 13.24 -5.91 -10.99
CA ILE A 498 12.97 -5.61 -12.41
C ILE A 498 12.25 -6.83 -13.01
N GLY A 499 11.30 -6.66 -13.94
CA GLY A 499 10.67 -7.79 -14.65
C GLY A 499 10.02 -8.88 -13.78
N GLY A 500 9.57 -8.53 -12.56
CA GLY A 500 9.07 -9.48 -11.56
C GLY A 500 10.16 -10.22 -10.77
N CYS A 501 11.39 -10.26 -11.26
CA CYS A 501 12.56 -10.74 -10.52
C CYS A 501 12.92 -9.78 -9.38
N LYS A 502 13.36 -10.32 -8.23
CA LYS A 502 13.73 -9.54 -7.04
C LYS A 502 14.92 -10.15 -6.33
N SER A 503 16.01 -9.41 -6.26
CA SER A 503 17.16 -9.70 -5.39
C SER A 503 16.96 -9.02 -4.03
N THR A 504 17.35 -9.68 -2.94
CA THR A 504 17.33 -9.12 -1.58
C THR A 504 18.60 -9.50 -0.82
N ARG A 505 19.22 -8.54 -0.13
CA ARG A 505 20.41 -8.77 0.71
C ARG A 505 20.33 -8.01 2.03
N GLN A 506 21.18 -8.39 2.97
CA GLN A 506 21.50 -7.58 4.15
C GLN A 506 22.71 -6.67 3.86
N VAL A 507 22.70 -5.46 4.43
CA VAL A 507 23.77 -4.45 4.28
C VAL A 507 24.01 -3.70 5.60
N SER A 508 25.20 -3.14 5.78
CA SER A 508 25.55 -2.28 6.91
C SER A 508 25.84 -0.85 6.46
N LEU A 509 25.47 0.15 7.28
CA LEU A 509 25.97 1.54 7.11
C LEU A 509 27.30 1.79 7.84
N HIS A 510 27.77 0.81 8.61
CA HIS A 510 29.04 0.85 9.36
C HIS A 510 30.08 -0.06 8.72
N GLY A 511 31.33 0.38 8.70
CA GLY A 511 32.47 -0.44 8.27
C GLY A 511 32.80 -1.57 9.26
N SER A 512 33.55 -2.56 8.79
CA SER A 512 34.20 -3.58 9.62
C SER A 512 35.69 -3.28 9.72
N ASP A 513 36.24 -3.36 10.93
CA ASP A 513 37.68 -3.45 11.15
C ASP A 513 38.09 -4.94 11.11
N GLY A 514 38.04 -5.54 9.92
CA GLY A 514 38.42 -6.94 9.69
C GLY A 514 37.67 -7.60 8.53
N ASP A 515 38.43 -8.31 7.69
CA ASP A 515 37.94 -9.18 6.62
C ASP A 515 37.68 -10.59 7.17
N GLU A 516 36.41 -11.00 7.28
CA GLU A 516 36.01 -12.41 7.40
C GLU A 516 34.84 -12.71 6.44
N ASP A 517 34.91 -13.85 5.75
CA ASP A 517 33.95 -14.23 4.70
C ASP A 517 32.55 -14.51 5.27
N GLY A 518 31.57 -13.70 4.85
CA GLY A 518 30.13 -13.93 5.11
C GLY A 518 29.34 -12.73 5.67
N LEU A 519 30.01 -11.62 5.98
CA LEU A 519 29.36 -10.42 6.52
C LEU A 519 28.51 -9.64 5.47
N PRO A 520 27.58 -8.76 5.92
CA PRO A 520 26.82 -7.88 5.02
C PRO A 520 27.74 -6.97 4.18
N SER A 521 27.25 -6.47 3.04
CA SER A 521 28.02 -5.46 2.30
C SER A 521 28.28 -4.23 3.16
N HIS A 522 29.55 -3.85 3.24
CA HIS A 522 30.04 -2.67 3.94
C HIS A 522 30.17 -1.47 3.00
N PRO A 523 30.11 -0.24 3.53
CA PRO A 523 30.25 0.97 2.72
C PRO A 523 31.73 1.25 2.41
N GLN A 524 32.03 1.71 1.19
CA GLN A 524 33.35 2.13 0.76
C GLN A 524 33.43 3.66 0.66
N GLN A 525 34.56 4.25 1.06
CA GLN A 525 34.76 5.71 0.97
C GLN A 525 35.19 6.11 -0.45
N ARG A 526 34.55 7.16 -0.96
CA ARG A 526 34.79 7.75 -2.29
C ARG A 526 35.83 8.87 -2.23
N ALA A 527 36.43 9.18 -3.38
CA ALA A 527 37.34 10.31 -3.54
C ALA A 527 36.68 11.71 -3.33
N ASP A 528 35.35 11.79 -3.27
CA ASP A 528 34.59 13.01 -2.91
C ASP A 528 34.23 13.08 -1.40
N GLY A 529 34.72 12.12 -0.61
CA GLY A 529 34.50 12.00 0.83
C GLY A 529 33.12 11.49 1.23
N TRP A 530 32.23 11.12 0.29
CA TRP A 530 31.01 10.37 0.60
C TRP A 530 31.31 8.87 0.76
N MET A 531 30.37 8.13 1.34
CA MET A 531 30.36 6.68 1.35
C MET A 531 29.43 6.16 0.24
N GLU A 532 29.80 5.05 -0.40
CA GLU A 532 28.92 4.29 -1.30
C GLU A 532 28.73 2.84 -0.82
N LEU A 533 27.51 2.30 -0.96
CA LEU A 533 27.12 0.98 -0.46
C LEU A 533 26.27 0.21 -1.47
N GLU A 534 26.69 -0.99 -1.88
CA GLU A 534 25.98 -1.82 -2.87
C GLU A 534 24.67 -2.41 -2.30
N LEU A 535 23.54 -1.92 -2.79
CA LEU A 535 22.19 -2.35 -2.42
C LEU A 535 21.76 -3.65 -3.12
N GLY A 536 22.39 -3.96 -4.25
CA GLY A 536 22.16 -5.17 -5.03
C GLY A 536 22.37 -4.96 -6.52
N GLU A 537 22.29 -6.06 -7.27
CA GLU A 537 22.49 -6.11 -8.71
C GLU A 537 21.23 -6.62 -9.45
N PHE A 538 21.18 -6.32 -10.75
CA PHE A 538 20.14 -6.76 -11.66
C PHE A 538 20.67 -6.77 -13.11
N TYR A 539 19.98 -7.50 -14.00
CA TYR A 539 20.34 -7.58 -15.41
C TYR A 539 19.24 -6.93 -16.27
N ASN A 540 19.59 -5.93 -17.07
CA ASN A 540 18.67 -5.31 -18.02
C ASN A 540 18.79 -6.04 -19.36
N LYS A 541 17.73 -6.74 -19.80
CA LYS A 541 17.81 -7.65 -20.94
C LYS A 541 17.23 -7.03 -22.20
N GLN A 542 15.98 -6.59 -22.16
CA GLN A 542 15.27 -6.07 -23.34
C GLN A 542 14.73 -4.64 -23.15
N GLY A 543 14.90 -4.02 -21.98
CA GLY A 543 14.53 -2.62 -21.73
C GLY A 543 13.03 -2.39 -21.55
N ASN A 544 12.19 -3.32 -22.00
CA ASN A 544 10.76 -3.41 -21.70
C ASN A 544 10.50 -4.31 -20.46
N ASP A 545 11.45 -4.34 -19.53
CA ASP A 545 11.38 -5.13 -18.29
C ASP A 545 10.74 -4.32 -17.12
N GLY A 546 10.28 -3.08 -17.41
CA GLY A 546 9.51 -2.20 -16.54
C GLY A 546 10.34 -1.29 -15.62
N GLU A 547 9.70 -0.73 -14.57
CA GLU A 547 10.41 0.09 -13.59
C GLU A 547 11.38 -0.75 -12.74
N VAL A 548 12.67 -0.43 -12.81
CA VAL A 548 13.66 -0.90 -11.83
C VAL A 548 13.38 -0.22 -10.49
N CYS A 549 12.93 -1.00 -9.51
CA CYS A 549 12.69 -0.53 -8.15
C CYS A 549 13.87 -0.91 -7.24
N ILE A 550 14.53 0.10 -6.70
CA ILE A 550 15.61 -0.02 -5.71
C ILE A 550 15.04 0.34 -4.35
N ARG A 551 15.35 -0.44 -3.30
CA ARG A 551 14.88 -0.22 -1.94
C ARG A 551 15.99 -0.45 -0.93
N LEU A 552 16.11 0.46 0.03
CA LEU A 552 16.76 0.23 1.30
C LEU A 552 15.73 0.45 2.41
N SER A 553 15.64 -0.47 3.37
CA SER A 553 14.66 -0.42 4.45
C SER A 553 15.20 -0.99 5.74
N GLU A 554 14.82 -0.36 6.85
CA GLU A 554 14.95 -0.88 8.20
C GLU A 554 13.59 -0.73 8.88
N THR A 555 13.05 -1.83 9.39
CA THR A 555 11.68 -1.96 9.94
C THR A 555 11.55 -3.04 11.03
N ALA A 556 12.66 -3.53 11.58
CA ALA A 556 12.72 -4.68 12.46
C ALA A 556 13.21 -4.30 13.87
N GLU A 557 14.27 -3.52 13.97
CA GLU A 557 14.87 -3.11 15.24
C GLU A 557 14.51 -1.65 15.53
N LEU A 558 13.44 -1.38 16.28
CA LEU A 558 12.90 -0.02 16.46
C LEU A 558 13.72 0.94 17.36
N ASN A 559 15.05 0.78 17.42
CA ASN A 559 15.92 1.78 18.01
C ASN A 559 15.83 3.13 17.25
N ASN A 560 16.10 4.23 17.95
CA ASN A 560 16.05 5.57 17.35
C ASN A 560 17.26 5.81 16.44
N LYS A 561 16.99 6.11 15.17
CA LYS A 561 17.98 6.30 14.10
C LYS A 561 18.02 7.76 13.67
N LYS A 562 19.22 8.32 13.63
CA LYS A 562 19.56 9.72 13.31
C LYS A 562 20.86 9.78 12.50
N GLY A 563 21.25 10.94 12.00
CA GLY A 563 22.57 11.20 11.42
C GLY A 563 22.83 10.65 10.01
N LEU A 564 21.95 9.82 9.45
CA LEU A 564 22.08 9.37 8.05
C LEU A 564 21.78 10.52 7.07
N ILE A 565 22.81 10.96 6.35
CA ILE A 565 22.73 11.97 5.29
C ILE A 565 22.76 11.26 3.93
N VAL A 566 21.63 11.25 3.23
CA VAL A 566 21.46 10.64 1.90
C VAL A 566 21.71 11.69 0.81
N TYR A 567 22.69 11.47 -0.07
CA TYR A 567 22.87 12.27 -1.29
C TYR A 567 21.99 11.74 -2.44
N GLY A 568 21.91 10.41 -2.60
CA GLY A 568 21.09 9.79 -3.63
C GLY A 568 21.31 8.28 -3.79
N MET A 569 20.81 7.72 -4.89
CA MET A 569 21.09 6.35 -5.34
C MET A 569 21.73 6.36 -6.73
N GLU A 570 22.91 5.73 -6.84
CA GLU A 570 23.69 5.61 -8.07
C GLU A 570 23.43 4.26 -8.73
N ILE A 571 23.22 4.25 -10.04
CA ILE A 571 22.98 3.06 -10.87
C ILE A 571 24.05 3.05 -11.96
N ARG A 572 24.94 2.06 -11.91
CA ARG A 572 26.08 1.93 -12.82
C ARG A 572 26.31 0.47 -13.24
N PRO A 573 26.93 0.21 -14.41
CA PRO A 573 27.29 -1.15 -14.82
C PRO A 573 28.15 -1.84 -13.75
N LYS A 574 27.88 -3.13 -13.51
CA LYS A 574 28.79 -3.98 -12.74
C LYS A 574 29.95 -4.42 -13.65
N LYS A 575 31.14 -4.59 -13.07
CA LYS A 575 32.42 -4.78 -13.77
C LYS A 575 33.01 -6.15 -13.48
#